data_AF-A0A2V4DTN1-F1
#
_entry.id   AF-A0A2V4DTN1-F1
#
_cell.length_a   1.000
_cell.length_b   1.000
_cell.length_c   1.000
_cell.angle_alpha   90.00
_cell.angle_beta   90.00
_cell.angle_gamma   90.00
#
_symmetry.space_group_name_H-M   'P 1'
#
loop_
_entity.id
_entity.type
_entity.pdbx_description
1 polymer ?
#
loop_
_entity_poly.entity_id
_entity_poly.type
_entity_poly.pdbx_seq_one_letter_code
_entity_poly.pdbx_strand_id
1 'polypeptide(L)'
;MQTKIIENKIYEQAQGIKATLDTAYKERQDTLDKILNLKNEQASIYQKIATIYLKESPENSDSQVQNIIKQLQGLYSDLTSKLSKLEKQTGQYQQQLTNTLAKLDELTTQKVLQLESDPDYVSSFNRFTIEQENLEKITKDYEVCQKEFSKKLAEYSKNNYYNYLIKRNYGEDNYKGRWIFRNLDESLAEFVHFNENYKNQKILESLMKESQFKYDNQKKLYDLALKQKNNKEQLVENSLKLPQLKTELAKIEQDLDKAECQKQEAYNTLNDTQSGQSVQFKNLSSKLAKLLENQSIKKLEQLTLQTKSKEDDILLKKIPELDKQIKKLEQRIPHFQQSIGNLEDIFIRFNQTLNLFRQNNIPSSFYEYKISSNTLNNLLNNLIEYGDSPEKIVMELLARRVLRNNTTSSSTNSGWSILSSSSSSSSRRSSRSSSWSSNSSRTSSSSSSSSSSRNSYSSSSSSGGGGYRTTDSF
;
A
#
# COMPACT_ATOMS: atom_id res chain seq x y z
N MET A 1 -46.81 -48.99 -18.29
CA MET A 1 -46.02 -47.84 -17.77
C MET A 1 -45.28 -47.17 -18.93
N GLN A 2 -45.34 -45.84 -19.05
CA GLN A 2 -44.70 -45.09 -20.14
C GLN A 2 -43.18 -45.00 -19.95
N THR A 3 -42.42 -45.01 -21.05
CA THR A 3 -40.94 -44.93 -21.06
C THR A 3 -40.40 -43.74 -20.26
N LYS A 4 -41.02 -42.56 -20.40
CA LYS A 4 -40.63 -41.34 -19.67
C LYS A 4 -40.72 -41.51 -18.15
N ILE A 5 -41.68 -42.29 -17.66
CA ILE A 5 -41.86 -42.53 -16.22
C ILE A 5 -40.73 -43.42 -15.69
N ILE A 6 -40.29 -44.42 -16.47
CA ILE A 6 -39.17 -45.29 -16.10
C ILE A 6 -37.86 -44.49 -16.10
N GLU A 7 -37.62 -43.70 -17.14
CA GLU A 7 -36.44 -42.84 -17.24
C GLU A 7 -36.37 -41.82 -16.09
N ASN A 8 -37.48 -41.14 -15.81
CA ASN A 8 -37.56 -40.18 -14.71
C ASN A 8 -37.29 -40.85 -13.37
N LYS A 9 -37.80 -42.06 -13.13
CA LYS A 9 -37.53 -42.80 -11.89
C LYS A 9 -36.06 -43.20 -11.74
N ILE A 10 -35.41 -43.68 -12.79
CA ILE A 10 -33.97 -44.00 -12.77
C ILE A 10 -33.16 -42.72 -12.48
N TYR A 11 -33.53 -41.62 -13.14
CA TYR A 11 -32.90 -40.32 -12.95
C TYR A 11 -33.11 -39.77 -11.53
N GLU A 12 -34.33 -39.82 -10.98
CA GLU A 12 -34.64 -39.38 -9.61
C GLU A 12 -33.81 -40.14 -8.57
N GLN A 13 -33.69 -41.47 -8.72
CA GLN A 13 -32.84 -42.28 -7.84
C GLN A 13 -31.36 -41.92 -7.96
N ALA A 14 -30.87 -41.72 -9.19
CA ALA A 14 -29.49 -41.28 -9.43
C ALA A 14 -29.20 -39.90 -8.80
N GLN A 15 -30.16 -38.96 -8.86
CA GLN A 15 -30.05 -37.65 -8.21
C GLN A 15 -30.10 -37.76 -6.68
N GLY A 16 -30.93 -38.65 -6.13
CA GLY A 16 -30.94 -38.94 -4.70
C GLY A 16 -29.58 -39.45 -4.20
N ILE A 17 -28.98 -40.41 -4.93
CA ILE A 17 -27.64 -40.92 -4.63
C ILE A 17 -26.58 -39.82 -4.76
N LYS A 18 -26.67 -38.99 -5.81
CA LYS A 18 -25.76 -37.85 -5.98
C LYS A 18 -25.85 -36.86 -4.81
N ALA A 19 -27.05 -36.54 -4.34
CA ALA A 19 -27.23 -35.67 -3.18
C ALA A 19 -26.59 -36.28 -1.92
N THR A 20 -26.74 -37.60 -1.71
CA THR A 20 -26.07 -38.29 -0.59
C THR A 20 -24.54 -38.32 -0.73
N LEU A 21 -24.04 -38.46 -1.95
CA LEU A 21 -22.61 -38.41 -2.26
C LEU A 21 -22.04 -37.01 -1.95
N ASP A 22 -22.72 -35.95 -2.40
CA ASP A 22 -22.33 -34.56 -2.14
C ASP A 22 -22.34 -34.27 -0.62
N THR A 23 -23.31 -34.81 0.13
CA THR A 23 -23.31 -34.69 1.60
C THR A 23 -22.13 -35.42 2.24
N ALA A 24 -21.80 -36.64 1.79
CA ALA A 24 -20.67 -37.40 2.33
C ALA A 24 -19.33 -36.70 2.04
N TYR A 25 -19.18 -36.11 0.85
CA TYR A 25 -18.04 -35.28 0.52
C TYR A 25 -17.90 -34.06 1.43
N LYS A 26 -19.02 -33.38 1.69
CA LYS A 26 -19.04 -32.22 2.59
C LYS A 26 -18.68 -32.61 4.03
N GLU A 27 -19.25 -33.70 4.56
CA GLU A 27 -18.92 -34.19 5.90
C GLU A 27 -17.45 -34.58 6.06
N ARG A 28 -16.85 -35.18 5.01
CA ARG A 28 -15.41 -35.46 4.97
C ARG A 28 -14.61 -34.16 5.05
N GLN A 29 -14.97 -33.17 4.25
CA GLN A 29 -14.28 -31.88 4.22
C GLN A 29 -14.39 -31.16 5.58
N ASP A 30 -15.60 -31.08 6.14
CA ASP A 30 -15.83 -30.50 7.47
C ASP A 30 -15.01 -31.20 8.56
N THR A 31 -14.81 -32.52 8.44
CA THR A 31 -13.97 -33.31 9.35
C THR A 31 -12.49 -32.97 9.19
N LEU A 32 -12.00 -32.83 7.96
CA LEU A 32 -10.61 -32.43 7.69
C LEU A 32 -10.33 -31.00 8.21
N ASP A 33 -11.26 -30.08 8.00
CA ASP A 33 -11.14 -28.70 8.47
C ASP A 33 -11.12 -28.65 10.01
N LYS A 34 -11.94 -29.46 10.68
CA LYS A 34 -11.90 -29.62 12.15
C LYS A 34 -10.56 -30.17 12.63
N ILE A 35 -10.01 -31.19 11.97
CA ILE A 35 -8.70 -31.75 12.32
C ILE A 35 -7.61 -30.68 12.16
N LEU A 36 -7.64 -29.92 11.07
CA LEU A 36 -6.68 -28.84 10.83
C LEU A 36 -6.78 -27.76 11.92
N ASN A 37 -7.99 -27.35 12.30
CA ASN A 37 -8.19 -26.39 13.39
C ASN A 37 -7.67 -26.89 14.73
N LEU A 38 -7.92 -28.16 15.09
CA LEU A 38 -7.40 -28.75 16.32
C LEU A 38 -5.86 -28.86 16.32
N LYS A 39 -5.25 -29.21 15.17
CA LYS A 39 -3.79 -29.24 15.02
C LYS A 39 -3.18 -27.83 15.15
N ASN A 40 -3.84 -26.81 14.60
CA ASN A 40 -3.42 -25.42 14.78
C ASN A 40 -3.54 -24.96 16.24
N GLU A 41 -4.60 -25.37 16.94
CA GLU A 41 -4.76 -25.10 18.38
C GLU A 41 -3.63 -25.74 19.19
N GLN A 42 -3.30 -27.00 18.88
CA GLN A 42 -2.19 -27.73 19.49
C GLN A 42 -0.85 -27.03 19.25
N ALA A 43 -0.56 -26.63 18.01
CA ALA A 43 0.65 -25.86 17.68
C ALA A 43 0.73 -24.53 18.43
N SER A 44 -0.39 -23.82 18.57
CA SER A 44 -0.48 -22.58 19.36
C SER A 44 -0.19 -22.83 20.85
N ILE A 45 -0.65 -23.96 21.41
CA ILE A 45 -0.34 -24.35 22.80
C ILE A 45 1.17 -24.57 22.96
N TYR A 46 1.81 -25.34 22.06
CA TYR A 46 3.27 -25.55 22.09
C TYR A 46 4.04 -24.24 21.98
N GLN A 47 3.58 -23.30 21.15
CA GLN A 47 4.19 -21.98 21.02
C GLN A 47 4.08 -21.15 22.31
N LYS A 48 2.96 -21.23 23.02
CA LYS A 48 2.77 -20.54 24.31
C LYS A 48 3.69 -21.14 25.37
N ILE A 49 3.76 -22.47 25.48
CA ILE A 49 4.66 -23.16 26.41
C ILE A 49 6.12 -22.79 26.10
N ALA A 50 6.53 -22.85 24.83
CA ALA A 50 7.88 -22.44 24.41
C ALA A 50 8.20 -20.98 24.76
N THR A 51 7.22 -20.08 24.63
CA THR A 51 7.39 -18.66 24.97
C THR A 51 7.57 -18.45 26.47
N ILE A 52 6.77 -19.10 27.30
CA ILE A 52 6.90 -19.07 28.77
C ILE A 52 8.27 -19.63 29.17
N TYR A 53 8.62 -20.79 28.62
CA TYR A 53 9.89 -21.47 28.90
C TYR A 53 11.11 -20.60 28.54
N LEU A 54 11.11 -19.94 27.38
CA LEU A 54 12.20 -19.04 26.99
C LEU A 54 12.28 -17.78 27.86
N LYS A 55 11.14 -17.22 28.27
CA LYS A 55 11.13 -16.03 29.14
C LYS A 55 11.72 -16.32 30.52
N GLU A 56 11.43 -17.50 31.05
CA GLU A 56 11.92 -17.90 32.37
C GLU A 56 13.34 -18.49 32.30
N SER A 57 13.74 -18.99 31.13
CA SER A 57 15.08 -19.56 30.85
C SER A 57 15.60 -20.49 31.96
N PRO A 58 14.84 -21.53 32.36
CA PRO A 58 15.28 -22.42 33.42
C PRO A 58 16.45 -23.32 32.99
N GLU A 59 17.17 -23.87 33.97
CA GLU A 59 18.25 -24.83 33.71
C GLU A 59 17.68 -26.17 33.20
N ASN A 60 18.23 -26.66 32.10
CA ASN A 60 17.77 -27.87 31.40
C ASN A 60 18.94 -28.77 31.00
N SER A 61 18.74 -30.07 31.10
CA SER A 61 19.72 -31.09 30.69
C SER A 61 19.72 -31.37 29.17
N ASP A 62 18.68 -30.96 28.43
CA ASP A 62 18.56 -31.20 26.99
C ASP A 62 19.45 -30.25 26.16
N SER A 63 20.43 -30.83 25.46
CA SER A 63 21.38 -30.09 24.62
C SER A 63 20.74 -29.21 23.54
N GLN A 64 19.60 -29.61 22.97
CA GLN A 64 18.93 -28.85 21.91
C GLN A 64 18.21 -27.63 22.48
N VAL A 65 17.53 -27.80 23.61
CA VAL A 65 16.86 -26.71 24.33
C VAL A 65 17.89 -25.72 24.87
N GLN A 66 19.00 -26.23 25.43
CA GLN A 66 20.12 -25.41 25.89
C GLN A 66 20.75 -24.57 24.78
N ASN A 67 20.84 -25.11 23.56
CA ASN A 67 21.36 -24.33 22.43
C ASN A 67 20.44 -23.13 22.11
N ILE A 68 19.11 -23.31 22.15
CA ILE A 68 18.16 -22.20 21.92
C ILE A 68 18.26 -21.16 23.04
N ILE A 69 18.38 -21.58 24.30
CA ILE A 69 18.58 -20.67 25.43
C ILE A 69 19.89 -19.89 25.27
N LYS A 70 20.99 -20.57 24.90
CA LYS A 70 22.28 -19.92 24.62
C LYS A 70 22.19 -18.93 23.47
N GLN A 71 21.44 -19.24 22.42
CA GLN A 71 21.19 -18.29 21.33
C GLN A 71 20.47 -17.04 21.85
N LEU A 72 19.43 -17.20 22.67
CA LEU A 72 18.72 -16.08 23.27
C LEU A 72 19.64 -15.23 24.19
N GLN A 73 20.44 -15.88 25.02
CA GLN A 73 21.44 -15.21 25.87
C GLN A 73 22.49 -14.45 25.05
N GLY A 74 22.97 -15.04 23.95
CA GLY A 74 23.86 -14.40 22.99
C GLY A 74 23.26 -13.15 22.36
N LEU A 75 21.98 -13.21 21.96
CA LEU A 75 21.27 -12.04 21.46
C LEU A 75 21.17 -10.93 22.52
N TYR A 76 20.90 -11.27 23.78
CA TYR A 76 20.88 -10.28 24.86
C TYR A 76 22.26 -9.67 25.10
N SER A 77 23.33 -10.47 25.12
CA SER A 77 24.70 -9.94 25.27
C SER A 77 25.11 -9.05 24.09
N ASP A 78 24.71 -9.40 22.88
CA ASP A 78 25.01 -8.62 21.68
C ASP A 78 24.28 -7.27 21.72
N LEU A 79 22.98 -7.26 22.05
CA LEU A 79 22.19 -6.03 22.16
C LEU A 79 22.67 -5.12 23.29
N THR A 80 22.98 -5.68 24.46
CA THR A 80 23.51 -4.90 25.59
C THR A 80 24.92 -4.36 25.31
N SER A 81 25.77 -5.15 24.67
CA SER A 81 27.09 -4.67 24.23
C SER A 81 26.97 -3.56 23.19
N LYS A 82 26.03 -3.67 22.23
CA LYS A 82 25.74 -2.64 21.24
C LYS A 82 25.26 -1.34 21.92
N LEU A 83 24.35 -1.45 22.88
CA LEU A 83 23.86 -0.30 23.66
C LEU A 83 24.99 0.40 24.40
N SER A 84 25.83 -0.35 25.13
CA SER A 84 26.96 0.24 25.86
C SER A 84 27.98 0.95 24.94
N LYS A 85 28.18 0.44 23.72
CA LYS A 85 29.02 1.10 22.71
C LYS A 85 28.38 2.39 22.22
N LEU A 86 27.08 2.37 21.91
CA LEU A 86 26.33 3.55 21.46
C LEU A 86 26.22 4.62 22.54
N GLU A 87 26.07 4.24 23.81
CA GLU A 87 26.09 5.16 24.95
C GLU A 87 27.44 5.86 25.08
N LYS A 88 28.55 5.11 24.98
CA LYS A 88 29.90 5.68 24.97
C LYS A 88 30.09 6.64 23.80
N GLN A 89 29.64 6.27 22.60
CA GLN A 89 29.72 7.12 21.41
C GLN A 89 28.88 8.41 21.57
N THR A 90 27.65 8.29 22.08
CA THR A 90 26.78 9.43 22.36
C THR A 90 27.45 10.38 23.35
N GLY A 91 28.03 9.85 24.43
CA GLY A 91 28.76 10.66 25.41
C GLY A 91 29.99 11.35 24.82
N GLN A 92 30.72 10.69 23.92
CA GLN A 92 31.83 11.31 23.19
C GLN A 92 31.37 12.46 22.29
N TYR A 93 30.30 12.28 21.53
CA TYR A 93 29.76 13.35 20.67
C TYR A 93 29.21 14.52 21.50
N GLN A 94 28.53 14.26 22.61
CA GLN A 94 28.08 15.31 23.53
C GLN A 94 29.26 16.10 24.10
N GLN A 95 30.34 15.44 24.49
CA GLN A 95 31.57 16.11 24.95
C GLN A 95 32.25 16.91 23.82
N GLN A 96 32.28 16.37 22.60
CA GLN A 96 32.81 17.10 21.44
C GLN A 96 31.96 18.33 21.11
N LEU A 97 30.64 18.21 21.18
CA LEU A 97 29.70 19.30 20.97
C LEU A 97 29.94 20.44 21.97
N THR A 98 29.99 20.14 23.27
CA THR A 98 30.21 21.16 24.31
C THR A 98 31.58 21.84 24.16
N ASN A 99 32.63 21.07 23.88
CA ASN A 99 33.96 21.63 23.62
C ASN A 99 33.99 22.52 22.37
N THR A 100 33.28 22.13 21.31
CA THR A 100 33.22 22.88 20.04
C THR A 100 32.42 24.17 20.21
N LEU A 101 31.32 24.13 20.96
CA LEU A 101 30.53 25.30 21.33
C LEU A 101 31.36 26.29 22.15
N ALA A 102 32.07 25.83 23.18
CA ALA A 102 32.94 26.70 23.98
C ALA A 102 34.04 27.37 23.12
N LYS A 103 34.65 26.63 22.19
CA LYS A 103 35.62 27.20 21.23
C LYS A 103 34.97 28.20 20.29
N LEU A 104 33.74 27.94 19.84
CA LEU A 104 33.01 28.83 18.95
C LEU A 104 32.69 30.15 19.65
N ASP A 105 32.28 30.11 20.91
CA ASP A 105 32.02 31.29 21.73
C ASP A 105 33.31 32.10 21.96
N GLU A 106 34.42 31.43 22.27
CA GLU A 106 35.73 32.07 22.43
C GLU A 106 36.16 32.78 21.14
N LEU A 107 36.12 32.09 20.00
CA LEU A 107 36.50 32.66 18.71
C LEU A 107 35.54 33.75 18.23
N THR A 108 34.25 33.66 18.58
CA THR A 108 33.28 34.72 18.28
C THR A 108 33.57 35.97 19.10
N THR A 109 33.96 35.81 20.37
CA THR A 109 34.42 36.92 21.21
C THR A 109 35.70 37.54 20.65
N GLN A 110 36.68 36.72 20.24
CA GLN A 110 37.90 37.19 19.58
C GLN A 110 37.61 37.92 18.27
N LYS A 111 36.65 37.45 17.46
CA LYS A 111 36.20 38.13 16.23
C LYS A 111 35.73 39.55 16.55
N VAL A 112 34.86 39.70 17.56
CA VAL A 112 34.33 41.02 17.95
C VAL A 112 35.48 41.94 18.37
N LEU A 113 36.38 41.47 19.24
CA LEU A 113 37.52 42.28 19.71
C LEU A 113 38.47 42.68 18.57
N GLN A 114 38.74 41.78 17.61
CA GLN A 114 39.57 42.08 16.44
C GLN A 114 38.93 43.11 15.52
N LEU A 115 37.61 43.00 15.30
CA LEU A 115 36.86 43.96 14.48
C LEU A 115 36.78 45.34 15.16
N GLU A 116 36.49 45.40 16.46
CA GLU A 116 36.45 46.66 17.21
C GLU A 116 37.81 47.35 17.29
N SER A 117 38.90 46.57 17.30
CA SER A 117 40.27 47.10 17.33
C SER A 117 40.78 47.54 15.95
N ASP A 118 40.13 47.15 14.84
CA ASP A 118 40.53 47.52 13.47
C ASP A 118 39.90 48.87 13.07
N PRO A 119 40.69 49.96 12.95
CA PRO A 119 40.19 51.28 12.58
C PRO A 119 39.50 51.30 11.21
N ASP A 120 39.96 50.47 10.26
CA ASP A 120 39.37 50.38 8.92
C ASP A 120 37.95 49.79 8.98
N TYR A 121 37.76 48.78 9.83
CA TYR A 121 36.45 48.17 10.03
C TYR A 121 35.50 49.15 10.71
N VAL A 122 35.93 49.82 11.78
CA VAL A 122 35.11 50.84 12.47
C VAL A 122 34.69 51.95 11.50
N SER A 123 35.60 52.42 10.64
CA SER A 123 35.27 53.40 9.60
C SER A 123 34.25 52.86 8.59
N SER A 124 34.44 51.62 8.12
CA SER A 124 33.52 50.96 7.19
C SER A 124 32.13 50.71 7.81
N PHE A 125 32.08 50.35 9.09
CA PHE A 125 30.86 50.15 9.86
C PHE A 125 30.11 51.47 10.05
N ASN A 126 30.80 52.54 10.46
CA ASN A 126 30.20 53.87 10.60
C ASN A 126 29.63 54.38 9.26
N ARG A 127 30.38 54.19 8.17
CA ARG A 127 29.89 54.51 6.83
C ARG A 127 28.63 53.72 6.49
N PHE A 128 28.63 52.41 6.73
CA PHE A 128 27.45 51.57 6.52
C PHE A 128 26.22 52.10 7.29
N THR A 129 26.37 52.44 8.57
CA THR A 129 25.28 52.99 9.39
C THR A 129 24.75 54.32 8.83
N ILE A 130 25.64 55.23 8.43
CA ILE A 130 25.24 56.52 7.82
C ILE A 130 24.49 56.30 6.50
N GLU A 131 25.00 55.43 5.63
CA GLU A 131 24.35 55.15 4.34
C GLU A 131 23.02 54.42 4.51
N GLN A 132 22.88 53.59 5.54
CA GLN A 132 21.62 52.95 5.91
C GLN A 132 20.57 53.98 6.34
N GLU A 133 20.91 54.88 7.27
CA GLU A 133 20.00 55.94 7.70
C GLU A 133 19.59 56.87 6.55
N ASN A 134 20.54 57.21 5.67
CA ASN A 134 20.27 58.03 4.49
C ASN A 134 19.37 57.30 3.49
N LEU A 135 19.59 55.99 3.28
CA LEU A 135 18.73 55.18 2.43
C LEU A 135 17.30 55.12 2.98
N GLU A 136 17.13 54.93 4.29
CA GLU A 136 15.82 54.92 4.93
C GLU A 136 15.09 56.26 4.77
N LYS A 137 15.79 57.40 4.95
CA LYS A 137 15.24 58.74 4.72
C LYS A 137 14.82 58.95 3.26
N ILE A 138 15.73 58.69 2.33
CA ILE A 138 15.47 58.87 0.89
C ILE A 138 14.38 57.92 0.39
N THR A 139 14.29 56.71 0.95
CA THR A 139 13.20 55.76 0.61
C THR A 139 11.85 56.34 1.02
N LYS A 140 11.73 56.88 2.24
CA LYS A 140 10.50 57.54 2.71
C LYS A 140 10.13 58.73 1.83
N ASP A 141 11.10 59.59 1.53
CA ASP A 141 10.88 60.75 0.67
C ASP A 141 10.48 60.34 -0.76
N TYR A 142 11.12 59.32 -1.31
CA TYR A 142 10.80 58.76 -2.62
C TYR A 142 9.38 58.18 -2.66
N GLU A 143 8.96 57.43 -1.64
CA GLU A 143 7.61 56.87 -1.57
C GLU A 143 6.53 57.95 -1.47
N VAL A 144 6.78 59.02 -0.68
CA VAL A 144 5.88 60.17 -0.57
C VAL A 144 5.79 60.89 -1.91
N CYS A 145 6.93 61.23 -2.52
CA CYS A 145 7.00 61.86 -3.83
C CYS A 145 6.28 61.02 -4.90
N GLN A 146 6.52 59.71 -4.92
CA GLN A 146 5.91 58.80 -5.88
C GLN A 146 4.39 58.77 -5.73
N LYS A 147 3.86 58.69 -4.49
CA LYS A 147 2.41 58.71 -4.23
C LYS A 147 1.78 60.05 -4.63
N GLU A 148 2.39 61.17 -4.24
CA GLU A 148 1.86 62.50 -4.55
C GLU A 148 1.91 62.82 -6.05
N PHE A 149 3.05 62.56 -6.69
CA PHE A 149 3.25 62.86 -8.11
C PHE A 149 2.43 61.92 -8.99
N SER A 150 2.34 60.62 -8.67
CA SER A 150 1.46 59.71 -9.42
C SER A 150 -0.01 60.10 -9.32
N LYS A 151 -0.48 60.53 -8.15
CA LYS A 151 -1.84 61.05 -7.96
C LYS A 151 -2.09 62.30 -8.82
N LYS A 152 -1.19 63.30 -8.77
CA LYS A 152 -1.30 64.53 -9.56
C LYS A 152 -1.21 64.26 -11.07
N LEU A 153 -0.31 63.37 -11.51
CA LEU A 153 -0.20 62.95 -12.91
C LEU A 153 -1.47 62.23 -13.40
N ALA A 154 -2.10 61.42 -12.54
CA ALA A 154 -3.37 60.77 -12.84
C ALA A 154 -4.54 61.76 -12.93
N GLU A 155 -4.48 62.93 -12.30
CA GLU A 155 -5.48 63.99 -12.46
C GLU A 155 -5.41 64.63 -13.85
N TYR A 156 -4.20 64.89 -14.38
CA TYR A 156 -4.02 65.39 -15.75
C TYR A 156 -4.52 64.38 -16.80
N SER A 157 -4.31 63.08 -16.58
CA SER A 157 -4.73 62.04 -17.54
C SER A 157 -6.24 61.82 -17.59
N LYS A 158 -7.02 62.33 -16.63
CA LYS A 158 -8.49 62.29 -16.66
C LYS A 158 -9.12 63.32 -17.59
N ASN A 159 -8.41 64.41 -17.90
CA ASN A 159 -8.95 65.47 -18.74
C ASN A 159 -8.78 65.14 -20.23
N ASN A 160 -9.88 64.77 -20.89
CA ASN A 160 -9.89 64.39 -22.30
C ASN A 160 -9.43 65.51 -23.25
N TYR A 161 -9.79 66.76 -22.97
CA TYR A 161 -9.41 67.92 -23.78
C TYR A 161 -7.92 68.21 -23.68
N TYR A 162 -7.37 68.12 -22.46
CA TYR A 162 -5.94 68.25 -22.22
C TYR A 162 -5.13 67.15 -22.93
N ASN A 163 -5.55 65.88 -22.79
CA ASN A 163 -4.93 64.76 -23.49
C ASN A 163 -5.04 64.86 -25.02
N TYR A 164 -6.14 65.42 -25.54
CA TYR A 164 -6.30 65.69 -26.96
C TYR A 164 -5.22 66.64 -27.47
N LEU A 165 -5.00 67.75 -26.77
CA LEU A 165 -3.97 68.74 -27.12
C LEU A 165 -2.55 68.16 -27.00
N ILE A 166 -2.26 67.34 -25.97
CA ILE A 166 -0.99 66.61 -25.87
C ILE A 166 -0.78 65.69 -27.09
N LYS A 167 -1.78 64.89 -27.48
CA LYS A 167 -1.68 63.96 -28.62
C LYS A 167 -1.42 64.66 -29.95
N ARG A 168 -1.84 65.93 -30.08
CA ARG A 168 -1.57 66.76 -31.26
C ARG A 168 -0.23 67.47 -31.19
N ASN A 169 0.51 67.31 -30.09
CA ASN A 169 1.70 68.06 -29.74
C ASN A 169 1.47 69.58 -29.78
N TYR A 170 0.30 70.04 -29.32
CA TYR A 170 -0.02 71.46 -29.23
C TYR A 170 1.00 72.16 -28.31
N GLY A 171 1.57 73.28 -28.76
CA GLY A 171 2.61 74.01 -28.02
C GLY A 171 4.05 73.53 -28.22
N GLU A 172 4.28 72.44 -28.97
CA GLU A 172 5.62 71.99 -29.39
C GLU A 172 5.93 72.43 -30.83
N ASP A 173 7.23 72.51 -31.18
CA ASP A 173 7.69 72.91 -32.52
C ASP A 173 7.17 72.01 -33.66
N ASN A 174 6.75 70.79 -33.31
CA ASN A 174 6.24 69.77 -34.21
C ASN A 174 4.69 69.84 -34.39
N TYR A 175 4.01 70.87 -33.90
CA TYR A 175 2.55 71.02 -34.02
C TYR A 175 2.12 71.24 -35.49
N LYS A 176 1.34 70.30 -36.05
CA LYS A 176 0.91 70.31 -37.48
C LYS A 176 -0.54 70.75 -37.70
N GLY A 177 -1.09 71.61 -36.85
CA GLY A 177 -2.46 72.12 -37.01
C GLY A 177 -2.63 73.04 -38.23
N ARG A 178 -3.61 72.75 -39.10
CA ARG A 178 -4.06 73.72 -40.13
C ARG A 178 -4.72 74.93 -39.45
N TRP A 179 -4.66 76.11 -40.04
CA TRP A 179 -5.09 77.39 -39.43
C TRP A 179 -6.47 77.36 -38.72
N ILE A 180 -7.47 76.71 -39.32
CA ILE A 180 -8.81 76.58 -38.70
C ILE A 180 -8.76 75.77 -37.39
N PHE A 181 -8.03 74.65 -37.39
CA PHE A 181 -7.87 73.83 -36.19
C PHE A 181 -6.97 74.49 -35.15
N ARG A 182 -6.06 75.38 -35.56
CA ARG A 182 -5.18 76.12 -34.64
C ARG A 182 -5.98 77.05 -33.73
N ASN A 183 -6.94 77.79 -34.29
CA ASN A 183 -7.79 78.69 -33.48
C ASN A 183 -8.72 77.91 -32.52
N LEU A 184 -9.23 76.75 -32.96
CA LEU A 184 -10.05 75.88 -32.11
C LEU A 184 -9.22 75.24 -31.00
N ASP A 185 -8.02 74.73 -31.33
CA ASP A 185 -7.09 74.16 -30.37
C ASP A 185 -6.58 75.25 -29.39
N GLU A 186 -6.45 76.51 -29.84
CA GLU A 186 -6.07 77.67 -29.01
C GLU A 186 -7.17 78.06 -28.02
N SER A 187 -8.42 78.15 -28.45
CA SER A 187 -9.56 78.37 -27.55
C SER A 187 -9.72 77.21 -26.56
N LEU A 188 -9.53 75.97 -27.02
CA LEU A 188 -9.54 74.79 -26.16
C LEU A 188 -8.38 74.80 -25.15
N ALA A 189 -7.20 75.24 -25.58
CA ALA A 189 -6.01 75.36 -24.76
C ALA A 189 -6.17 76.42 -23.67
N GLU A 190 -6.80 77.56 -23.99
CA GLU A 190 -7.15 78.58 -22.99
C GLU A 190 -8.17 78.04 -21.98
N PHE A 191 -9.20 77.32 -22.45
CA PHE A 191 -10.25 76.73 -21.60
C PHE A 191 -9.70 75.73 -20.57
N VAL A 192 -8.69 74.94 -20.92
CA VAL A 192 -8.07 73.98 -19.99
C VAL A 192 -6.76 74.46 -19.36
N HIS A 193 -6.42 75.74 -19.51
CA HIS A 193 -5.13 76.29 -19.07
C HIS A 193 -3.93 75.42 -19.51
N PHE A 194 -3.93 74.98 -20.77
CA PHE A 194 -3.03 73.95 -21.30
C PHE A 194 -1.56 74.28 -21.05
N ASN A 195 -1.12 75.51 -21.31
CA ASN A 195 0.28 75.90 -21.17
C ASN A 195 0.80 75.77 -19.72
N GLU A 196 -0.03 76.09 -18.73
CA GLU A 196 0.33 75.97 -17.32
C GLU A 196 0.32 74.49 -16.88
N ASN A 197 -0.74 73.77 -17.25
CA ASN A 197 -0.90 72.36 -16.92
C ASN A 197 0.18 71.48 -17.58
N TYR A 198 0.57 71.77 -18.82
CA TYR A 198 1.65 71.09 -19.53
C TYR A 198 3.01 71.34 -18.88
N LYS A 199 3.30 72.59 -18.50
CA LYS A 199 4.53 72.91 -17.73
C LYS A 199 4.53 72.18 -16.38
N ASN A 200 3.43 72.21 -15.64
CA ASN A 200 3.31 71.54 -14.34
C ASN A 200 3.47 70.02 -14.46
N GLN A 201 2.86 69.39 -15.47
CA GLN A 201 3.05 67.97 -15.75
C GLN A 201 4.53 67.66 -16.02
N LYS A 202 5.20 68.43 -16.89
CA LYS A 202 6.63 68.22 -17.20
C LYS A 202 7.52 68.39 -15.97
N ILE A 203 7.20 69.35 -15.09
CA ILE A 203 7.89 69.53 -13.81
C ILE A 203 7.70 68.29 -12.94
N LEU A 204 6.48 67.79 -12.76
CA LEU A 204 6.21 66.58 -11.97
C LEU A 204 6.94 65.34 -12.52
N GLU A 205 6.94 65.16 -13.84
CA GLU A 205 7.68 64.07 -14.50
C GLU A 205 9.20 64.19 -14.25
N SER A 206 9.75 65.41 -14.29
CA SER A 206 11.17 65.65 -14.00
C SER A 206 11.52 65.40 -12.53
N LEU A 207 10.68 65.87 -11.59
CA LEU A 207 10.86 65.66 -10.15
C LEU A 207 10.77 64.18 -9.78
N MET A 208 9.86 63.42 -10.41
CA MET A 208 9.78 61.97 -10.21
C MET A 208 11.06 61.26 -10.66
N LYS A 209 11.60 61.62 -11.84
CA LYS A 209 12.87 61.07 -12.34
C LYS A 209 14.05 61.45 -11.45
N GLU A 210 14.10 62.68 -10.96
CA GLU A 210 15.15 63.14 -10.04
C GLU A 210 15.09 62.39 -8.70
N SER A 211 13.88 62.23 -8.15
CA SER A 211 13.65 61.47 -6.91
C SER A 211 14.09 60.00 -7.06
N GLN A 212 13.74 59.37 -8.20
CA GLN A 212 14.20 58.02 -8.53
C GLN A 212 15.73 57.94 -8.64
N PHE A 213 16.36 58.90 -9.32
CA PHE A 213 17.82 58.95 -9.47
C PHE A 213 18.52 59.10 -8.10
N LYS A 214 17.99 59.94 -7.21
CA LYS A 214 18.50 60.08 -5.83
C LYS A 214 18.40 58.77 -5.05
N TYR A 215 17.26 58.09 -5.13
CA TYR A 215 17.07 56.77 -4.51
C TYR A 215 18.06 55.73 -5.06
N ASP A 216 18.18 55.60 -6.37
CA ASP A 216 19.05 54.60 -7.01
C ASP A 216 20.52 54.84 -6.68
N ASN A 217 20.97 56.10 -6.63
CA ASN A 217 22.32 56.45 -6.25
C ASN A 217 22.60 56.13 -4.78
N GLN A 218 21.68 56.50 -3.88
CA GLN A 218 21.82 56.19 -2.45
C GLN A 218 21.87 54.68 -2.22
N LYS A 219 21.02 53.92 -2.90
CA LYS A 219 21.02 52.45 -2.83
C LYS A 219 22.36 51.85 -3.25
N LYS A 220 22.97 52.37 -4.33
CA LYS A 220 24.32 51.92 -4.76
C LYS A 220 25.38 52.22 -3.70
N LEU A 221 25.33 53.39 -3.06
CA LEU A 221 26.27 53.75 -1.99
C LEU A 221 26.12 52.82 -0.78
N TYR A 222 24.88 52.53 -0.38
CA TYR A 222 24.56 51.55 0.65
C TYR A 222 25.10 50.15 0.30
N ASP A 223 24.83 49.65 -0.91
CA ASP A 223 25.30 48.32 -1.34
C ASP A 223 26.82 48.22 -1.34
N LEU A 224 27.53 49.29 -1.72
CA LEU A 224 28.98 49.36 -1.65
C LEU A 224 29.49 49.33 -0.21
N ALA A 225 28.89 50.12 0.69
CA ALA A 225 29.27 50.16 2.10
C ALA A 225 29.01 48.81 2.79
N LEU A 226 27.88 48.16 2.51
CA LEU A 226 27.53 46.83 3.01
C LEU A 226 28.55 45.77 2.53
N LYS A 227 28.93 45.79 1.25
CA LYS A 227 29.95 44.88 0.72
C LYS A 227 31.31 45.08 1.39
N GLN A 228 31.73 46.33 1.60
CA GLN A 228 32.99 46.65 2.27
C GLN A 228 33.02 46.12 3.70
N LYS A 229 31.96 46.40 4.47
CA LYS A 229 31.79 45.86 5.84
C LYS A 229 31.86 44.33 5.84
N ASN A 230 31.04 43.67 5.03
CA ASN A 230 30.95 42.20 5.01
C ASN A 230 32.28 41.54 4.59
N ASN A 231 33.01 42.13 3.64
CA ASN A 231 34.30 41.60 3.23
C ASN A 231 35.30 41.62 4.40
N LYS A 232 35.36 42.71 5.17
CA LYS A 232 36.22 42.82 6.34
C LYS A 232 35.82 41.80 7.43
N GLU A 233 34.53 41.65 7.71
CA GLU A 233 34.04 40.62 8.65
C GLU A 233 34.41 39.20 8.20
N GLN A 234 34.23 38.89 6.91
CA GLN A 234 34.56 37.58 6.35
C GLN A 234 36.05 37.28 6.40
N LEU A 235 36.92 38.26 6.18
CA LEU A 235 38.37 38.08 6.30
C LEU A 235 38.75 37.67 7.73
N VAL A 236 38.18 38.35 8.74
CA VAL A 236 38.39 38.01 10.16
C VAL A 236 37.80 36.64 10.51
N GLU A 237 36.60 36.32 10.03
CA GLU A 237 35.99 35.00 10.23
C GLU A 237 36.85 33.88 9.63
N ASN A 238 37.40 34.09 8.43
CA ASN A 238 38.26 33.13 7.75
C ASN A 238 39.61 32.98 8.45
N SER A 239 40.22 34.07 8.95
CA SER A 239 41.45 33.98 9.73
C SER A 239 41.27 33.22 11.04
N LEU A 240 40.10 33.36 11.67
CA LEU A 240 39.73 32.62 12.89
C LEU A 240 39.17 31.22 12.61
N LYS A 241 39.06 30.81 11.34
CA LYS A 241 38.52 29.50 10.90
C LYS A 241 37.10 29.21 11.41
N LEU A 242 36.31 30.24 11.71
CA LEU A 242 34.93 30.09 12.18
C LEU A 242 34.03 29.29 11.22
N PRO A 243 34.13 29.43 9.88
CA PRO A 243 33.34 28.61 8.96
C PRO A 243 33.65 27.11 9.09
N GLN A 244 34.92 26.74 9.26
CA GLN A 244 35.31 25.34 9.44
C GLN A 244 34.73 24.77 10.74
N LEU A 245 34.81 25.53 11.82
CA LEU A 245 34.25 25.14 13.12
C LEU A 245 32.72 24.98 13.07
N LYS A 246 32.01 25.88 12.38
CA LYS A 246 30.56 25.75 12.15
C LYS A 246 30.20 24.49 11.36
N THR A 247 31.00 24.14 10.34
CA THR A 247 30.78 22.87 9.61
C THR A 247 31.10 21.63 10.42
N GLU A 248 32.09 21.71 11.32
CA GLU A 248 32.42 20.63 12.25
C GLU A 248 31.29 20.42 13.26
N LEU A 249 30.78 21.51 13.84
CA LEU A 249 29.63 21.50 14.75
C LEU A 249 28.41 20.84 14.10
N ALA A 250 28.04 21.24 12.87
CA ALA A 250 26.91 20.66 12.16
C ALA A 250 27.10 19.15 11.89
N LYS A 251 28.34 18.69 11.67
CA LYS A 251 28.63 17.25 11.53
C LYS A 251 28.48 16.51 12.85
N ILE A 252 28.99 17.08 13.94
CA ILE A 252 28.88 16.50 15.29
C ILE A 252 27.40 16.36 15.67
N GLU A 253 26.58 17.38 15.43
CA GLU A 253 25.13 17.32 15.67
C GLU A 253 24.47 16.21 14.85
N GLN A 254 24.77 16.15 13.55
CA GLN A 254 24.23 15.10 12.67
C GLN A 254 24.63 13.69 13.13
N ASP A 255 25.87 13.50 13.57
CA ASP A 255 26.36 12.19 14.01
C ASP A 255 25.84 11.82 15.41
N LEU A 256 25.61 12.81 16.28
CA LEU A 256 24.92 12.65 17.56
C LEU A 256 23.48 12.16 17.34
N ASP A 257 22.71 12.83 16.47
CA ASP A 257 21.33 12.44 16.15
C ASP A 257 21.24 11.00 15.62
N LYS A 258 22.17 10.62 14.72
CA LYS A 258 22.26 9.24 14.22
C LYS A 258 22.56 8.25 15.34
N ALA A 259 23.51 8.56 16.22
CA ALA A 259 23.87 7.69 17.34
C ALA A 259 22.70 7.52 18.31
N GLU A 260 21.96 8.59 18.61
CA GLU A 260 20.77 8.54 19.46
C GLU A 260 19.64 7.73 18.83
N CYS A 261 19.38 7.90 17.53
CA CYS A 261 18.40 7.09 16.79
C CYS A 261 18.77 5.59 16.85
N GLN A 262 20.05 5.25 16.62
CA GLN A 262 20.53 3.86 16.70
C GLN A 262 20.43 3.30 18.13
N LYS A 263 20.71 4.13 19.15
CA LYS A 263 20.57 3.75 20.55
C LYS A 263 19.11 3.44 20.89
N GLN A 264 18.18 4.28 20.45
CA GLN A 264 16.76 4.07 20.66
C GLN A 264 16.25 2.80 19.95
N GLU A 265 16.67 2.57 18.71
CA GLU A 265 16.32 1.35 17.96
C GLU A 265 16.85 0.08 18.66
N ALA A 266 18.09 0.11 19.14
CA ALA A 266 18.67 -1.01 19.89
C ALA A 266 17.94 -1.25 21.21
N TYR A 267 17.53 -0.18 21.91
CA TYR A 267 16.74 -0.26 23.15
C TYR A 267 15.36 -0.86 22.90
N ASN A 268 14.66 -0.40 21.87
CA ASN A 268 13.36 -0.95 21.47
C ASN A 268 13.49 -2.43 21.10
N THR A 269 14.52 -2.79 20.33
CA THR A 269 14.78 -4.19 19.97
C THR A 269 15.05 -5.06 21.21
N LEU A 270 15.78 -4.53 22.19
CA LEU A 270 16.03 -5.22 23.46
C LEU A 270 14.72 -5.43 24.24
N ASN A 271 13.91 -4.38 24.38
CA ASN A 271 12.63 -4.44 25.08
C ASN A 271 11.62 -5.37 24.38
N ASP A 272 11.57 -5.35 23.05
CA ASP A 272 10.76 -6.26 22.24
C ASP A 272 11.22 -7.72 22.41
N THR A 273 12.53 -7.94 22.57
CA THR A 273 13.07 -9.28 22.81
C THR A 273 12.73 -9.77 24.22
N GLN A 274 12.84 -8.91 25.23
CA GLN A 274 12.46 -9.21 26.62
C GLN A 274 10.94 -9.47 26.76
N SER A 275 10.11 -8.67 26.09
CA SER A 275 8.65 -8.87 26.08
C SER A 275 8.20 -10.07 25.23
N GLY A 276 9.10 -10.64 24.43
CA GLY A 276 8.86 -11.77 23.54
C GLY A 276 8.17 -11.41 22.21
N GLN A 277 8.13 -10.13 21.87
CA GLN A 277 7.50 -9.62 20.65
C GLN A 277 8.46 -9.56 19.45
N SER A 278 9.78 -9.55 19.70
CA SER A 278 10.77 -9.43 18.64
C SER A 278 10.73 -10.60 17.67
N VAL A 279 11.05 -10.32 16.41
CA VAL A 279 11.08 -11.34 15.34
C VAL A 279 12.06 -12.46 15.67
N GLN A 280 13.23 -12.12 16.23
CA GLN A 280 14.25 -13.09 16.62
C GLN A 280 13.75 -13.97 17.77
N PHE A 281 13.11 -13.38 18.79
CA PHE A 281 12.52 -14.15 19.89
C PHE A 281 11.43 -15.10 19.37
N LYS A 282 10.51 -14.62 18.54
CA LYS A 282 9.46 -15.45 17.93
C LYS A 282 10.03 -16.60 17.10
N ASN A 283 11.12 -16.37 16.38
CA ASN A 283 11.82 -17.42 15.64
C ASN A 283 12.41 -18.48 16.58
N LEU A 284 13.06 -18.07 17.67
CA LEU A 284 13.59 -19.01 18.68
C LEU A 284 12.46 -19.77 19.39
N SER A 285 11.37 -19.08 19.76
CA SER A 285 10.16 -19.67 20.33
C SER A 285 9.54 -20.70 19.39
N SER A 286 9.42 -20.39 18.10
CA SER A 286 8.89 -21.33 17.11
C SER A 286 9.78 -22.57 16.91
N LYS A 287 11.11 -22.41 16.95
CA LYS A 287 12.06 -23.53 16.91
C LYS A 287 11.90 -24.42 18.14
N LEU A 288 11.77 -23.81 19.32
CA LEU A 288 11.54 -24.55 20.55
C LEU A 288 10.17 -25.26 20.51
N ALA A 289 9.11 -24.60 20.07
CA ALA A 289 7.78 -25.20 19.94
C ALA A 289 7.79 -26.46 19.06
N LYS A 290 8.49 -26.41 17.92
CA LYS A 290 8.68 -27.60 17.06
C LYS A 290 9.50 -28.69 17.71
N LEU A 291 10.48 -28.34 18.54
CA LEU A 291 11.20 -29.35 19.33
C LEU A 291 10.27 -29.99 20.35
N LEU A 292 9.47 -29.19 21.07
CA LEU A 292 8.51 -29.65 22.08
C LEU A 292 7.43 -30.56 21.48
N GLU A 293 6.92 -30.24 20.29
CA GLU A 293 5.95 -31.06 19.56
C GLU A 293 6.44 -32.49 19.32
N ASN A 294 7.76 -32.67 19.14
CA ASN A 294 8.37 -33.98 18.91
C ASN A 294 8.79 -34.72 20.20
N GLN A 295 8.59 -34.13 21.39
CA GLN A 295 8.93 -34.75 22.67
C GLN A 295 7.76 -35.57 23.24
N SER A 296 8.06 -36.51 24.14
CA SER A 296 7.03 -37.24 24.88
C SER A 296 6.36 -36.34 25.92
N ILE A 297 5.07 -36.58 26.20
CA ILE A 297 4.30 -35.84 27.22
C ILE A 297 4.99 -35.86 28.58
N LYS A 298 5.55 -37.00 29.00
CA LYS A 298 6.31 -37.11 30.26
C LYS A 298 7.51 -36.17 30.32
N LYS A 299 8.19 -35.99 29.18
CA LYS A 299 9.33 -35.07 29.09
C LYS A 299 8.86 -33.62 29.07
N LEU A 300 7.72 -33.32 28.44
CA LEU A 300 7.09 -32.00 28.51
C LEU A 300 6.69 -31.64 29.95
N GLU A 301 6.12 -32.57 30.71
CA GLU A 301 5.81 -32.37 32.13
C GLU A 301 7.07 -32.05 32.95
N GLN A 302 8.19 -32.75 32.69
CA GLN A 302 9.45 -32.43 33.34
C GLN A 302 9.95 -31.01 32.99
N LEU A 303 9.70 -30.54 31.76
CA LEU A 303 10.09 -29.19 31.34
C LEU A 303 9.19 -28.12 31.96
N THR A 304 7.87 -28.33 32.03
CA THR A 304 6.95 -27.37 32.68
C THR A 304 7.06 -27.37 34.20
N LEU A 305 7.70 -28.37 34.82
CA LEU A 305 8.03 -28.31 36.25
C LEU A 305 9.28 -27.45 36.54
N GLN A 306 10.08 -27.14 35.52
CA GLN A 306 11.26 -26.30 35.67
C GLN A 306 10.94 -24.80 35.57
N THR A 307 9.76 -24.46 35.05
CA THR A 307 9.24 -23.09 35.01
C THR A 307 8.65 -22.70 36.37
N LYS A 308 8.60 -21.40 36.63
CA LYS A 308 8.04 -20.79 37.83
C LYS A 308 6.52 -20.62 37.71
N SER A 309 6.03 -20.35 36.50
CA SER A 309 4.61 -20.24 36.22
C SER A 309 3.92 -21.61 36.23
N LYS A 310 2.62 -21.62 36.53
CA LYS A 310 1.76 -22.82 36.38
C LYS A 310 0.88 -22.76 35.12
N GLU A 311 1.02 -21.72 34.32
CA GLU A 311 0.21 -21.51 33.11
C GLU A 311 0.50 -22.57 32.04
N ASP A 312 1.76 -22.94 31.90
CA ASP A 312 2.21 -24.00 31.01
C ASP A 312 1.75 -25.39 31.46
N ASP A 313 1.67 -25.67 32.76
CA ASP A 313 1.05 -26.90 33.30
C ASP A 313 -0.44 -27.02 32.89
N ILE A 314 -1.18 -25.91 32.95
CA ILE A 314 -2.60 -25.88 32.54
C ILE A 314 -2.72 -26.11 31.02
N LEU A 315 -1.83 -25.50 30.24
CA LEU A 315 -1.78 -25.65 28.79
C LEU A 315 -1.41 -27.08 28.39
N LEU A 316 -0.47 -27.71 29.09
CA LEU A 316 -0.02 -29.07 28.83
C LEU A 316 -1.16 -30.09 29.00
N LYS A 317 -2.04 -29.91 29.99
CA LYS A 317 -3.21 -30.78 30.21
C LYS A 317 -4.20 -30.81 29.04
N LYS A 318 -4.23 -29.77 28.20
CA LYS A 318 -5.11 -29.71 27.02
C LYS A 318 -4.60 -30.56 25.85
N ILE A 319 -3.29 -30.82 25.78
CA ILE A 319 -2.68 -31.52 24.65
C ILE A 319 -3.21 -32.96 24.52
N PRO A 320 -3.25 -33.79 25.59
CA PRO A 320 -3.83 -35.14 25.50
C PRO A 320 -5.32 -35.15 25.11
N GLU A 321 -6.08 -34.14 25.52
CA GLU A 321 -7.49 -34.00 25.15
C GLU A 321 -7.66 -33.72 23.65
N LEU A 322 -6.85 -32.81 23.11
CA LEU A 322 -6.80 -32.51 21.68
C LEU A 322 -6.35 -33.72 20.86
N ASP A 323 -5.30 -34.43 21.30
CA ASP A 323 -4.83 -35.66 20.64
C ASP A 323 -5.94 -36.72 20.56
N LYS A 324 -6.72 -36.88 21.64
CA LYS A 324 -7.86 -37.80 21.68
C LYS A 324 -8.96 -37.39 20.69
N GLN A 325 -9.25 -36.09 20.58
CA GLN A 325 -10.23 -35.57 19.63
C GLN A 325 -9.76 -35.75 18.18
N ILE A 326 -8.50 -35.43 17.90
CA ILE A 326 -7.88 -35.61 16.57
C ILE A 326 -7.95 -37.09 16.18
N LYS A 327 -7.50 -38.01 17.03
CA LYS A 327 -7.55 -39.45 16.75
C LYS A 327 -8.97 -39.95 16.48
N LYS A 328 -9.96 -39.48 17.26
CA LYS A 328 -11.37 -39.84 17.06
C LYS A 328 -11.91 -39.37 15.70
N LEU A 329 -11.49 -38.19 15.24
CA LEU A 329 -11.88 -37.67 13.92
C LEU A 329 -11.11 -38.36 12.79
N GLU A 330 -9.81 -38.60 12.96
CA GLU A 330 -8.98 -39.33 11.99
C GLU A 330 -9.50 -40.76 11.75
N GLN A 331 -9.99 -41.43 12.79
CA GLN A 331 -10.63 -42.75 12.68
C GLN A 331 -11.94 -42.73 11.85
N ARG A 332 -12.61 -41.57 11.70
CA ARG A 332 -13.83 -41.45 10.89
C ARG A 332 -13.56 -41.27 9.40
N ILE A 333 -12.38 -40.76 9.04
CA ILE A 333 -11.97 -40.56 7.63
C ILE A 333 -12.08 -41.82 6.78
N PRO A 334 -11.52 -42.99 7.18
CA PRO A 334 -11.63 -44.21 6.36
C PRO A 334 -13.08 -44.66 6.17
N HIS A 335 -13.96 -44.46 7.17
CA HIS A 335 -15.39 -44.75 7.02
C HIS A 335 -16.06 -43.85 5.99
N PHE A 336 -15.75 -42.54 5.97
CA PHE A 336 -16.23 -41.65 4.92
C PHE A 336 -15.68 -42.02 3.55
N GLN A 337 -14.40 -42.40 3.45
CA GLN A 337 -13.80 -42.83 2.18
C GLN A 337 -14.48 -44.08 1.62
N GLN A 338 -14.73 -45.08 2.48
CA GLN A 338 -15.46 -46.29 2.08
C GLN A 338 -16.90 -45.98 1.66
N SER A 339 -17.60 -45.13 2.41
CA SER A 339 -18.97 -44.71 2.09
C SER A 339 -19.03 -43.97 0.75
N ILE A 340 -18.12 -43.02 0.52
CA ILE A 340 -18.00 -42.28 -0.75
C ILE A 340 -17.74 -43.26 -1.89
N GLY A 341 -16.76 -44.16 -1.78
CA GLY A 341 -16.46 -45.14 -2.82
C GLY A 341 -17.67 -46.02 -3.18
N ASN A 342 -18.41 -46.50 -2.17
CA ASN A 342 -19.63 -47.26 -2.39
C ASN A 342 -20.72 -46.44 -3.10
N LEU A 343 -20.94 -45.18 -2.69
CA LEU A 343 -21.92 -44.28 -3.30
C LEU A 343 -21.55 -43.90 -4.74
N GLU A 344 -20.26 -43.72 -5.03
CA GLU A 344 -19.75 -43.47 -6.39
C GLU A 344 -20.01 -44.66 -7.30
N ASP A 345 -19.70 -45.87 -6.85
CA ASP A 345 -19.96 -47.10 -7.60
C ASP A 345 -21.45 -47.26 -7.90
N ILE A 346 -22.33 -47.00 -6.92
CA ILE A 346 -23.78 -47.02 -7.11
C ILE A 346 -24.19 -45.93 -8.13
N PHE A 347 -23.71 -44.70 -7.98
CA PHE A 347 -24.04 -43.60 -8.90
C PHE A 347 -23.59 -43.88 -10.34
N ILE A 348 -22.40 -44.45 -10.53
CA ILE A 348 -21.89 -44.86 -11.83
C ILE A 348 -22.81 -45.91 -12.45
N ARG A 349 -23.20 -46.94 -11.71
CA ARG A 349 -24.12 -47.99 -12.20
C ARG A 349 -25.48 -47.43 -12.58
N PHE A 350 -26.04 -46.48 -11.82
CA PHE A 350 -27.30 -45.81 -12.17
C PHE A 350 -27.18 -45.00 -13.47
N ASN A 351 -26.09 -44.24 -13.65
CA ASN A 351 -25.85 -43.50 -14.89
C ASN A 351 -25.62 -44.42 -16.09
N GLN A 352 -24.90 -45.53 -15.90
CA GLN A 352 -24.74 -46.56 -16.93
C GLN A 352 -26.09 -47.16 -17.33
N THR A 353 -26.94 -47.49 -16.35
CA THR A 353 -28.30 -48.01 -16.59
C THR A 353 -29.15 -47.00 -17.35
N LEU A 354 -29.09 -45.72 -16.95
CA LEU A 354 -29.79 -44.64 -17.65
C LEU A 354 -29.30 -44.49 -19.10
N ASN A 355 -28.00 -44.51 -19.32
CA ASN A 355 -27.40 -44.41 -20.66
C ASN A 355 -27.75 -45.61 -21.53
N LEU A 356 -27.63 -46.83 -21.01
CA LEU A 356 -28.00 -48.06 -21.72
C LEU A 356 -29.51 -48.09 -22.03
N PHE A 357 -30.35 -47.64 -21.10
CA PHE A 357 -31.79 -47.55 -21.32
C PHE A 357 -32.13 -46.53 -22.41
N ARG A 358 -31.42 -45.39 -22.48
CA ARG A 358 -31.56 -44.39 -23.54
C ARG A 358 -31.08 -44.90 -24.90
N GLN A 359 -29.92 -45.55 -24.94
CA GLN A 359 -29.32 -46.09 -26.16
C GLN A 359 -30.17 -47.20 -26.80
N ASN A 360 -30.79 -48.05 -25.97
CA ASN A 360 -31.62 -49.16 -26.44
C ASN A 360 -33.11 -48.78 -26.61
N ASN A 361 -33.48 -47.53 -26.31
CA ASN A 361 -34.83 -47.02 -26.55
C ASN A 361 -34.97 -46.43 -27.96
N ILE A 362 -35.73 -47.14 -28.80
CA ILE A 362 -36.24 -46.68 -30.10
C ILE A 362 -37.55 -45.88 -29.80
N PRO A 363 -37.88 -44.77 -30.51
CA PRO A 363 -38.82 -43.73 -30.09
C PRO A 363 -40.05 -44.21 -29.30
N SER A 364 -40.16 -43.65 -28.10
CA SER A 364 -41.06 -44.06 -26.99
C SER A 364 -42.56 -43.99 -27.28
N SER A 365 -42.98 -43.59 -28.48
CA SER A 365 -44.38 -43.43 -28.85
C SER A 365 -45.08 -44.76 -29.12
N PHE A 366 -44.34 -45.80 -29.51
CA PHE A 366 -44.88 -47.07 -30.01
C PHE A 366 -44.92 -48.21 -28.99
N TYR A 367 -44.30 -48.05 -27.83
CA TYR A 367 -44.11 -49.13 -26.86
C TYR A 367 -44.58 -48.73 -25.47
N GLU A 368 -45.18 -49.69 -24.76
CA GLU A 368 -45.50 -49.60 -23.34
C GLU A 368 -44.83 -50.76 -22.59
N TYR A 369 -44.34 -50.48 -21.38
CA TYR A 369 -43.75 -51.51 -20.53
C TYR A 369 -44.81 -52.09 -19.59
N LYS A 370 -45.03 -53.41 -19.66
CA LYS A 370 -45.86 -54.17 -18.71
C LYS A 370 -45.07 -54.44 -17.43
N ILE A 371 -44.74 -53.36 -16.71
CA ILE A 371 -44.07 -53.42 -15.43
C ILE A 371 -44.84 -52.60 -14.39
N SER A 372 -45.02 -53.17 -13.21
CA SER A 372 -45.61 -52.45 -12.08
C SER A 372 -44.57 -51.51 -11.47
N SER A 373 -45.01 -50.42 -10.84
CA SER A 373 -44.11 -49.52 -10.09
C SER A 373 -43.29 -50.24 -9.02
N ASN A 374 -43.85 -51.25 -8.37
CA ASN A 374 -43.18 -52.03 -7.33
C ASN A 374 -42.07 -52.91 -7.92
N THR A 375 -42.34 -53.54 -9.06
CA THR A 375 -41.33 -54.38 -9.75
C THR A 375 -40.17 -53.53 -10.27
N LEU A 376 -40.44 -52.33 -10.78
CA LEU A 376 -39.40 -51.40 -11.19
C LEU A 376 -38.55 -50.94 -10.00
N ASN A 377 -39.19 -50.58 -8.88
CA ASN A 377 -38.48 -50.19 -7.67
C ASN A 377 -37.60 -51.35 -7.15
N ASN A 378 -38.09 -52.60 -7.19
CA ASN A 378 -37.28 -53.77 -6.81
C ASN A 378 -36.06 -53.95 -7.71
N LEU A 379 -36.21 -53.78 -9.04
CA LEU A 379 -35.07 -53.85 -9.97
C LEU A 379 -34.03 -52.75 -9.70
N LEU A 380 -34.47 -51.53 -9.39
CA LEU A 380 -33.56 -50.44 -9.05
C LEU A 380 -32.92 -50.62 -7.66
N ASN A 381 -33.64 -51.21 -6.70
CA ASN A 381 -33.08 -51.56 -5.40
C ASN A 381 -32.03 -52.67 -5.52
N ASN A 382 -32.21 -53.63 -6.44
CA ASN A 382 -31.19 -54.66 -6.69
C ASN A 382 -29.87 -54.07 -7.21
N LEU A 383 -29.93 -52.93 -7.89
CA LEU A 383 -28.78 -52.16 -8.37
C LEU A 383 -28.01 -51.52 -7.20
N ILE A 384 -28.70 -51.22 -6.10
CA ILE A 384 -28.15 -50.66 -4.85
C ILE A 384 -27.63 -51.79 -3.94
N GLU A 385 -28.45 -52.80 -3.66
CA GLU A 385 -28.19 -53.82 -2.62
C GLU A 385 -27.34 -55.00 -3.11
N TYR A 386 -27.59 -55.48 -4.33
CA TYR A 386 -26.94 -56.68 -4.87
C TYR A 386 -25.87 -56.37 -5.93
N GLY A 387 -25.76 -55.11 -6.33
CA GLY A 387 -24.81 -54.68 -7.36
C GLY A 387 -25.06 -55.31 -8.72
N ASP A 388 -26.32 -55.62 -9.04
CA ASP A 388 -26.71 -56.19 -10.33
C ASP A 388 -26.17 -55.33 -11.49
N SER A 389 -25.73 -55.99 -12.58
CA SER A 389 -25.16 -55.27 -13.70
C SER A 389 -26.21 -54.38 -14.40
N PRO A 390 -25.84 -53.15 -14.78
CA PRO A 390 -26.71 -52.24 -15.54
C PRO A 390 -27.35 -52.91 -16.76
N GLU A 391 -26.60 -53.77 -17.45
CA GLU A 391 -27.05 -54.50 -18.64
C GLU A 391 -28.17 -55.49 -18.33
N LYS A 392 -28.06 -56.24 -17.22
CA LYS A 392 -29.08 -57.21 -16.80
C LYS A 392 -30.41 -56.53 -16.50
N ILE A 393 -30.37 -55.38 -15.83
CA ILE A 393 -31.56 -54.60 -15.49
C ILE A 393 -32.19 -54.01 -16.74
N VAL A 394 -31.39 -53.47 -17.67
CA VAL A 394 -31.91 -52.94 -18.94
C VAL A 394 -32.51 -54.05 -19.81
N MET A 395 -31.90 -55.22 -19.88
CA MET A 395 -32.44 -56.37 -20.62
C MET A 395 -33.77 -56.86 -20.04
N GLU A 396 -33.89 -56.93 -18.72
CA GLU A 396 -35.13 -57.28 -18.03
C GLU A 396 -36.24 -56.24 -18.28
N LEU A 397 -35.89 -54.95 -18.34
CA LEU A 397 -36.83 -53.89 -18.74
C LEU A 397 -37.27 -54.06 -20.19
N LEU A 398 -36.34 -54.33 -21.12
CA LEU A 398 -36.63 -54.53 -22.54
C LEU A 398 -37.49 -55.78 -22.80
N ALA A 399 -37.29 -56.86 -22.05
CA ALA A 399 -38.10 -58.08 -22.15
C ALA A 399 -39.58 -57.86 -21.81
N ARG A 400 -39.90 -56.81 -21.04
CA ARG A 400 -41.27 -56.43 -20.63
C ARG A 400 -41.91 -55.39 -21.54
N ARG A 401 -41.27 -55.06 -22.67
CA ARG A 401 -41.75 -54.12 -23.68
C ARG A 401 -42.86 -54.76 -24.52
N VAL A 402 -43.97 -54.07 -24.69
CA VAL A 402 -45.12 -54.51 -25.53
C VAL A 402 -45.47 -53.39 -26.51
N LEU A 403 -45.92 -53.76 -27.72
CA LEU A 403 -46.44 -52.77 -28.68
C LEU A 403 -47.68 -52.09 -28.11
N ARG A 404 -47.75 -50.77 -28.25
CA ARG A 404 -48.92 -49.97 -27.88
C ARG A 404 -49.99 -50.17 -28.95
N ASN A 405 -51.06 -50.90 -28.64
CA ASN A 405 -52.23 -50.99 -29.52
C ASN A 405 -52.98 -49.66 -29.50
N ASN A 406 -52.79 -48.83 -30.53
CA ASN A 406 -53.65 -47.67 -30.78
C ASN A 406 -54.99 -48.17 -31.34
N THR A 407 -55.85 -48.71 -30.47
CA THR A 407 -57.27 -48.91 -30.81
C THR A 407 -58.07 -47.69 -30.36
N THR A 408 -58.18 -46.71 -31.26
CA THR A 408 -59.29 -45.76 -31.27
C THR A 408 -59.78 -45.59 -32.70
N SER A 409 -60.89 -46.29 -32.97
CA SER A 409 -62.05 -45.86 -33.76
C SER A 409 -61.96 -44.54 -34.54
N SER A 410 -62.33 -44.63 -35.83
CA SER A 410 -62.96 -43.64 -36.76
C SER A 410 -62.21 -43.60 -38.11
N SER A 411 -62.70 -44.31 -39.12
CA SER A 411 -63.71 -43.90 -40.12
C SER A 411 -63.20 -42.91 -41.18
N THR A 412 -63.21 -43.42 -42.41
CA THR A 412 -63.48 -42.76 -43.71
C THR A 412 -62.47 -41.80 -44.35
N ASN A 413 -62.20 -42.17 -45.62
CA ASN A 413 -62.01 -41.35 -46.81
C ASN A 413 -60.62 -40.80 -47.20
N SER A 414 -60.03 -41.55 -48.16
CA SER A 414 -59.59 -41.12 -49.50
C SER A 414 -58.63 -39.94 -49.66
N GLY A 415 -57.48 -40.25 -50.26
CA GLY A 415 -57.09 -39.60 -51.51
C GLY A 415 -55.60 -39.34 -51.73
N TRP A 416 -55.05 -39.95 -52.79
CA TRP A 416 -54.03 -39.46 -53.75
C TRP A 416 -52.69 -38.88 -53.20
N SER A 417 -51.48 -39.09 -53.71
CA SER A 417 -50.84 -39.80 -54.85
C SER A 417 -49.31 -39.52 -54.70
N ILE A 418 -48.41 -40.51 -54.81
CA ILE A 418 -47.48 -40.80 -55.93
C ILE A 418 -46.13 -40.00 -55.98
N LEU A 419 -45.03 -40.77 -56.09
CA LEU A 419 -43.65 -40.52 -56.63
C LEU A 419 -42.71 -39.56 -55.85
N SER A 420 -41.40 -39.79 -55.70
CA SER A 420 -40.44 -40.70 -56.36
C SER A 420 -39.06 -40.67 -55.66
N SER A 421 -38.36 -41.82 -55.65
CA SER A 421 -36.90 -42.11 -55.85
C SER A 421 -35.87 -40.97 -55.67
N SER A 422 -34.62 -41.15 -55.20
CA SER A 422 -33.71 -42.31 -55.17
C SER A 422 -32.37 -41.92 -54.51
N SER A 423 -31.69 -42.94 -53.95
CA SER A 423 -30.25 -43.25 -54.01
C SER A 423 -29.16 -42.30 -53.46
N SER A 424 -28.42 -42.85 -52.47
CA SER A 424 -26.93 -42.95 -52.33
C SER A 424 -26.09 -41.66 -52.37
N SER A 425 -25.03 -41.44 -51.59
CA SER A 425 -23.98 -42.36 -51.15
C SER A 425 -23.07 -41.71 -50.08
N SER A 426 -22.50 -42.61 -49.27
CA SER A 426 -21.33 -42.55 -48.39
C SER A 426 -20.21 -41.50 -48.56
N SER A 427 -19.63 -41.11 -47.41
CA SER A 427 -18.19 -41.29 -47.06
C SER A 427 -17.97 -40.83 -45.60
N ARG A 428 -17.73 -41.72 -44.61
CA ARG A 428 -16.44 -42.31 -44.16
C ARG A 428 -15.38 -41.31 -43.67
N ARG A 429 -15.04 -41.40 -42.37
CA ARG A 429 -13.70 -41.63 -41.73
C ARG A 429 -13.65 -40.97 -40.34
N SER A 430 -13.63 -41.73 -39.23
CA SER A 430 -12.46 -42.26 -38.47
C SER A 430 -11.53 -41.16 -37.95
N SER A 431 -11.01 -41.07 -36.72
CA SER A 431 -10.71 -41.96 -35.57
C SER A 431 -10.15 -40.99 -34.47
N ARG A 432 -9.99 -41.24 -33.16
CA ARG A 432 -9.15 -42.25 -32.49
C ARG A 432 -9.14 -41.93 -30.97
N SER A 433 -8.97 -43.00 -30.18
CA SER A 433 -8.53 -43.19 -28.78
C SER A 433 -7.38 -42.28 -28.29
N SER A 434 -6.94 -42.16 -27.01
CA SER A 434 -7.27 -42.67 -25.67
C SER A 434 -6.29 -42.09 -24.62
N SER A 435 -6.68 -42.15 -23.33
CA SER A 435 -5.89 -42.55 -22.12
C SER A 435 -4.74 -41.71 -21.51
N TRP A 436 -4.92 -41.43 -20.21
CA TRP A 436 -4.04 -41.70 -19.02
C TRP A 436 -2.83 -40.82 -18.63
N SER A 437 -3.03 -40.13 -17.48
CA SER A 437 -2.28 -40.16 -16.20
C SER A 437 -0.83 -39.69 -16.02
N SER A 438 -0.68 -38.95 -14.91
CA SER A 438 0.35 -39.00 -13.84
C SER A 438 1.48 -37.93 -13.75
N ASN A 439 1.43 -37.20 -12.62
CA ASN A 439 2.49 -36.77 -11.69
C ASN A 439 3.97 -36.77 -12.14
N SER A 440 4.68 -35.65 -11.90
CA SER A 440 5.50 -35.43 -10.69
C SER A 440 6.57 -34.31 -10.84
N SER A 441 6.65 -33.49 -9.79
CA SER A 441 7.83 -32.86 -9.15
C SER A 441 8.93 -32.10 -9.93
N ARG A 442 9.14 -30.85 -9.44
CA ARG A 442 10.43 -30.20 -9.03
C ARG A 442 11.45 -29.92 -10.16
N THR A 443 12.15 -28.79 -10.27
CA THR A 443 12.66 -27.80 -9.30
C THR A 443 13.31 -26.65 -10.11
N SER A 444 13.27 -25.41 -9.57
CA SER A 444 14.28 -24.31 -9.62
C SER A 444 14.91 -23.91 -10.98
N SER A 445 15.17 -22.66 -11.36
CA SER A 445 15.18 -21.33 -10.73
C SER A 445 15.73 -20.33 -11.76
N SER A 446 15.64 -19.03 -11.44
CA SER A 446 16.41 -17.87 -11.98
C SER A 446 15.92 -17.33 -13.34
N SER A 447 15.23 -16.17 -13.33
CA SER A 447 15.75 -14.80 -13.56
C SER A 447 16.18 -14.59 -15.02
N SER A 448 15.89 -13.54 -15.77
CA SER A 448 15.46 -12.15 -15.58
C SER A 448 15.13 -11.66 -17.02
N SER A 449 14.28 -10.69 -17.32
CA SER A 449 14.52 -9.25 -17.18
C SER A 449 13.60 -8.49 -18.16
N SER A 450 13.26 -7.25 -17.80
CA SER A 450 12.92 -6.10 -18.67
C SER A 450 11.55 -6.14 -19.40
N SER A 451 10.75 -5.06 -19.49
CA SER A 451 11.00 -3.63 -19.32
C SER A 451 9.69 -2.83 -19.22
N SER A 452 9.76 -1.71 -18.47
CA SER A 452 9.14 -0.37 -18.71
C SER A 452 7.61 -0.25 -18.87
N SER A 453 6.88 0.66 -18.20
CA SER A 453 7.08 2.11 -18.08
C SER A 453 6.07 2.67 -17.04
N ARG A 454 6.48 3.47 -16.05
CA ARG A 454 6.46 4.96 -15.96
C ARG A 454 5.29 5.58 -15.15
N ASN A 455 5.73 6.40 -14.20
CA ASN A 455 5.14 7.63 -13.65
C ASN A 455 3.88 7.54 -12.77
N SER A 456 4.01 7.92 -11.49
CA SER A 456 3.75 9.31 -11.05
C SER A 456 3.89 9.46 -9.54
N TYR A 457 4.68 10.45 -9.13
CA TYR A 457 4.74 10.97 -7.77
C TYR A 457 3.67 12.05 -7.60
N SER A 458 3.03 12.09 -6.43
CA SER A 458 2.29 13.27 -5.98
C SER A 458 2.53 13.45 -4.49
N SER A 459 3.45 14.36 -4.19
CA SER A 459 3.58 15.08 -2.93
C SER A 459 2.56 16.21 -2.92
N SER A 460 1.65 16.22 -1.94
CA SER A 460 0.78 17.35 -1.66
C SER A 460 1.25 18.04 -0.37
N SER A 461 1.92 19.16 -0.58
CA SER A 461 2.10 20.27 0.36
C SER A 461 0.74 20.89 0.70
N SER A 462 0.44 21.07 1.99
CA SER A 462 -0.63 21.96 2.43
C SER A 462 -0.03 23.07 3.30
N SER A 463 -0.10 24.28 2.77
CA SER A 463 0.22 25.53 3.45
C SER A 463 -0.98 25.99 4.30
N GLY A 464 -0.73 26.30 5.57
CA GLY A 464 -1.55 27.20 6.39
C GLY A 464 -0.58 27.94 7.30
N GLY A 465 -0.34 29.24 7.08
CA GLY A 465 -1.11 30.32 7.73
C GLY A 465 -0.65 30.42 9.19
N GLY A 466 0.32 31.25 9.55
CA GLY A 466 0.21 32.71 9.59
C GLY A 466 -0.14 33.13 11.02
N GLY A 467 0.83 33.65 11.78
CA GLY A 467 0.59 34.10 13.16
C GLY A 467 1.83 34.62 13.88
N TYR A 468 2.31 35.80 13.49
CA TYR A 468 3.20 36.60 14.35
C TYR A 468 2.35 37.38 15.35
N ARG A 469 2.57 37.16 16.65
CA ARG A 469 2.17 38.08 17.72
C ARG A 469 3.45 38.67 18.30
N THR A 470 3.75 39.90 17.90
CA THR A 470 4.61 40.82 18.67
C THR A 470 3.69 41.72 19.48
N THR A 471 3.63 41.50 20.77
CA THR A 471 3.27 42.51 21.78
C THR A 471 4.58 42.76 22.53
N ASP A 472 5.30 43.83 22.23
CA ASP A 472 5.15 45.14 22.88
C ASP A 472 5.00 45.01 24.40
N SER A 473 6.11 45.20 25.11
CA SER A 473 6.17 45.69 26.48
C SER A 473 7.57 46.26 26.72
N PHE A 474 7.56 47.51 27.16
CA PHE A 474 8.67 48.39 27.48
C PHE A 474 9.64 47.85 28.53
#